data_AF-A0A4Y2AH64-F1
#
_entry.id   AF-A0A4Y2AH64-F1
#
_cell.length_a   1.000
_cell.length_b   1.000
_cell.length_c   1.000
_cell.angle_alpha   90.00
_cell.angle_beta   90.00
_cell.angle_gamma   90.00
#
_symmetry.space_group_name_H-M   'P 1'
#
loop_
_entity.id
_entity.type
_entity.pdbx_description
1 polymer ?
#
loop_
_entity_poly.entity_id
_entity_poly.type
_entity_poly.pdbx_seq_one_letter_code
_entity_poly.pdbx_strand_id
1 'polypeptide(L)'
;MVSIADISEAVQNVVDILIHAADNTIPKSSPRLRKFRRPWWNEACRDSYRNQKKCWSIFRRYPATENLVAFKRARAFARRIRRRSQRESWIKFVSYIASSTSSKQLWKKVKAANGVYKEFSIPVLNTGHASYSSPLDVANILGQTFAQVSAVDSYSPAFVAIKNRAERMPLTFSSRQSFPYN
;
A
#
# COMPACT_ATOMS: atom_id res chain seq x y z
N MET A 1 3.37 -49.75 17.55
CA MET A 1 2.95 -48.33 17.66
C MET A 1 3.88 -47.52 16.78
N VAL A 2 3.39 -47.02 15.65
CA VAL A 2 4.20 -46.25 14.69
C VAL A 2 4.49 -44.88 15.30
N SER A 3 5.77 -44.50 15.34
CA SER A 3 6.25 -43.25 15.94
C SER A 3 5.68 -42.04 15.21
N ILE A 4 4.91 -41.21 15.90
CA ILE A 4 4.26 -39.99 15.39
C ILE A 4 5.30 -38.87 15.10
N ALA A 5 6.56 -39.07 15.49
CA ALA A 5 7.65 -38.13 15.25
C ALA A 5 7.99 -37.95 13.75
N ASP A 6 7.64 -38.90 12.89
CA ASP A 6 8.04 -38.90 11.47
C ASP A 6 7.14 -38.04 10.56
N ILE A 7 5.82 -38.03 10.81
CA ILE A 7 4.87 -37.28 9.98
C ILE A 7 4.96 -35.78 10.26
N SER A 8 5.08 -35.38 11.53
CA SER A 8 5.19 -33.98 11.91
C SER A 8 6.46 -33.34 11.36
N GLU A 9 7.57 -34.09 11.39
CA GLU A 9 8.86 -33.68 10.83
C GLU A 9 8.80 -33.56 9.30
N ALA A 10 8.19 -34.53 8.61
CA ALA A 10 7.99 -34.48 7.18
C ALA A 10 7.12 -33.27 6.75
N VAL A 11 6.05 -32.97 7.49
CA VAL A 11 5.20 -31.80 7.24
C VAL A 11 5.98 -30.51 7.46
N GLN A 12 6.77 -30.41 8.53
CA GLN A 12 7.57 -29.22 8.81
C GLN A 12 8.61 -28.99 7.71
N ASN A 13 9.28 -30.05 7.25
CA ASN A 13 10.26 -29.96 6.16
C ASN A 13 9.63 -29.43 4.86
N VAL A 14 8.42 -29.89 4.51
CA VAL A 14 7.70 -29.38 3.33
C VAL A 14 7.32 -27.90 3.49
N VAL A 15 6.84 -27.52 4.67
CA VAL A 15 6.50 -26.11 4.98
C VAL A 15 7.73 -25.22 4.87
N ASP A 16 8.86 -25.66 5.40
CA ASP A 16 10.11 -24.88 5.39
C ASP A 16 10.65 -24.71 3.96
N ILE A 17 10.57 -25.76 3.13
CA ILE A 17 10.93 -25.68 1.70
C ILE A 17 10.04 -24.67 0.97
N LEU A 18 8.72 -24.71 1.21
CA LEU A 18 7.78 -23.77 0.58
C LEU A 18 8.04 -22.32 1.01
N ILE A 19 8.27 -22.08 2.31
CA ILE A 19 8.61 -20.75 2.82
C ILE A 19 9.94 -20.28 2.24
N HIS A 20 10.96 -21.14 2.19
CA HIS A 20 12.26 -20.80 1.62
C HIS A 20 12.19 -20.49 0.12
N ALA A 21 11.44 -21.27 -0.65
CA ALA A 21 11.19 -20.99 -2.07
C ALA A 21 10.45 -19.68 -2.26
N ALA A 22 9.42 -19.42 -1.44
CA ALA A 22 8.68 -18.16 -1.47
C ALA A 22 9.57 -16.97 -1.12
N ASP A 23 10.39 -17.06 -0.08
CA ASP A 23 11.27 -15.98 0.36
C ASP A 23 12.35 -15.64 -0.68
N ASN A 24 12.82 -16.61 -1.45
CA ASN A 24 13.82 -16.42 -2.50
C ASN A 24 13.24 -15.90 -3.82
N THR A 25 11.99 -16.24 -4.14
CA THR A 25 11.37 -15.92 -5.45
C THR A 25 10.40 -14.75 -5.38
N ILE A 26 9.76 -14.52 -4.23
CA ILE A 26 8.79 -13.44 -4.03
C ILE A 26 9.50 -12.30 -3.31
N PRO A 27 9.84 -11.19 -4.00
CA PRO A 27 10.45 -10.04 -3.36
C PRO A 27 9.49 -9.49 -2.29
N LYS A 28 9.92 -9.52 -1.02
CA LYS A 28 9.15 -8.95 0.09
C LYS A 28 8.92 -7.46 -0.16
N SER A 29 7.66 -7.06 -0.24
CA SER A 29 7.31 -5.65 -0.32
C SER A 29 7.86 -4.92 0.90
N SER A 30 8.57 -3.81 0.67
CA SER A 30 9.10 -2.98 1.76
C SER A 30 7.99 -2.63 2.76
N PRO A 31 8.18 -2.87 4.07
CA PRO A 31 7.22 -2.47 5.11
C PRO A 31 7.20 -0.94 5.31
N ARG A 32 7.95 -0.18 4.49
CA ARG A 32 7.86 1.28 4.44
C ARG A 32 6.50 1.67 3.87
N LEU A 33 5.46 1.54 4.70
CA LEU A 33 4.23 2.32 4.59
C LEU A 33 4.66 3.72 4.18
N ARG A 34 4.06 4.26 3.10
CA ARG A 34 4.26 5.65 2.67
C ARG A 34 4.38 6.50 3.92
N LYS A 35 5.58 7.03 4.21
CA LYS A 35 5.78 7.88 5.39
C LYS A 35 4.67 8.90 5.32
N PHE A 36 3.81 8.94 6.34
CA PHE A 36 2.75 9.94 6.40
C PHE A 36 3.45 11.27 6.17
N ARG A 37 3.07 11.93 5.07
CA ARG A 37 3.93 12.95 4.48
C ARG A 37 4.10 14.17 5.39
N ARG A 38 3.29 14.24 6.46
CA ARG A 38 3.27 15.25 7.51
C ARG A 38 4.27 14.87 8.62
N PRO A 39 5.37 15.62 8.82
CA PRO A 39 6.41 15.32 9.81
C PRO A 39 5.90 15.22 11.26
N TRP A 40 4.77 15.85 11.55
CA TRP A 40 4.12 15.88 12.86
C TRP A 40 3.12 14.75 13.11
N TRP A 41 2.87 13.88 12.13
CA TRP A 41 1.96 12.75 12.29
C TRP A 41 2.64 11.60 13.03
N ASN A 42 2.23 11.36 14.28
CA ASN A 42 2.77 10.34 15.17
C ASN A 42 1.70 9.32 15.59
N GLU A 43 2.09 8.36 16.44
CA GLU A 43 1.21 7.32 16.98
C GLU A 43 0.03 7.91 17.78
N ALA A 44 0.28 8.91 18.64
CA ALA A 44 -0.78 9.59 19.39
C ALA A 44 -1.86 10.23 18.47
N CYS A 45 -1.45 10.82 17.34
CA CYS A 45 -2.36 11.32 16.31
C CYS A 45 -3.17 10.19 15.67
N ARG A 46 -2.55 9.04 15.43
CA ARG A 46 -3.20 7.85 14.87
C ARG A 46 -4.26 7.28 15.83
N ASP A 47 -3.92 7.13 17.09
CA ASP A 47 -4.80 6.51 18.09
C ASP A 47 -5.96 7.43 18.47
N SER A 48 -5.69 8.73 18.64
CA SER A 48 -6.75 9.71 18.86
C SER A 48 -7.72 9.81 17.68
N TYR A 49 -7.22 9.70 16.44
CA TYR A 49 -8.06 9.64 15.24
C TYR A 49 -8.89 8.34 15.15
N ARG A 50 -8.27 7.19 15.45
CA ARG A 50 -8.97 5.90 15.53
C ARG A 50 -10.10 5.95 16.56
N ASN A 51 -9.83 6.49 17.75
CA ASN A 51 -10.84 6.63 18.79
C ASN A 51 -11.97 7.59 18.36
N GLN A 52 -11.63 8.73 17.75
CA GLN A 52 -12.63 9.64 17.19
C GLN A 52 -13.53 8.93 16.16
N LYS A 53 -12.96 8.13 15.26
CA LYS A 53 -13.70 7.33 14.27
C LYS A 53 -14.56 6.26 14.91
N LYS A 54 -14.07 5.59 15.97
CA LYS A 54 -14.83 4.61 16.74
C LYS A 54 -16.07 5.26 17.37
N CYS A 55 -15.90 6.35 18.11
CA CYS A 55 -17.01 7.07 18.72
C CYS A 55 -17.99 7.63 17.68
N TRP A 56 -17.49 8.10 16.52
CA TRP A 56 -18.35 8.52 15.41
C TRP A 56 -19.19 7.36 14.86
N SER A 57 -18.59 6.18 14.66
CA SER A 57 -19.28 5.00 14.18
C SER A 57 -20.41 4.57 15.12
N ILE A 58 -20.14 4.59 16.43
CA ILE A 58 -21.13 4.28 17.47
C ILE A 58 -22.27 5.30 17.44
N PHE A 59 -21.96 6.61 17.50
CA PHE A 59 -22.98 7.66 17.44
C PHE A 59 -23.81 7.62 16.15
N ARG A 60 -23.18 7.34 15.01
CA ARG A 60 -23.88 7.24 13.72
C ARG A 60 -24.86 6.07 13.68
N ARG A 61 -24.54 4.93 14.31
CA ARG A 61 -25.43 3.76 14.39
C ARG A 61 -26.50 3.93 15.47
N TYR A 62 -26.14 4.54 16.59
CA TYR A 62 -26.97 4.69 17.78
C TYR A 62 -26.94 6.16 18.24
N PRO A 63 -27.82 7.01 17.70
CA PRO A 63 -27.80 8.46 17.95
C PRO A 63 -28.38 8.83 19.32
N ALA A 64 -27.71 8.40 20.38
CA ALA A 64 -28.03 8.76 21.77
C ALA A 64 -27.19 9.96 22.25
N THR A 65 -27.72 10.70 23.23
CA THR A 65 -27.05 11.88 23.81
C THR A 65 -25.67 11.53 24.40
N GLU A 66 -25.56 10.39 25.08
CA GLU A 66 -24.29 9.90 25.64
C GLU A 66 -23.25 9.65 24.53
N ASN A 67 -23.66 9.03 23.43
CA ASN A 67 -22.80 8.76 22.28
C ASN A 67 -22.35 10.06 21.59
N LEU A 68 -23.23 11.07 21.52
CA LEU A 68 -22.88 12.39 21.01
C LEU A 68 -21.83 13.08 21.91
N VAL A 69 -21.99 13.00 23.24
CA VAL A 69 -21.04 13.54 24.21
C VAL A 69 -19.69 12.83 24.09
N ALA A 70 -19.68 11.50 24.03
CA ALA A 70 -18.47 10.70 23.85
C ALA A 70 -17.73 11.07 22.54
N PHE A 71 -18.47 11.19 21.43
CA PHE A 71 -17.91 11.64 20.15
C PHE A 71 -17.34 13.06 20.24
N LYS A 72 -18.06 14.02 20.85
CA LYS A 72 -17.58 15.40 21.03
C LYS A 72 -16.29 15.44 21.86
N ARG A 73 -16.20 14.67 22.95
CA ARG A 73 -14.99 14.52 23.77
C ARG A 73 -13.83 13.95 22.95
N ALA A 74 -14.04 12.85 22.25
CA ALA A 74 -13.02 12.23 21.41
C ALA A 74 -12.55 13.17 20.29
N ARG A 75 -13.47 13.93 19.66
CA ARG A 75 -13.17 14.93 18.64
C ARG A 75 -12.34 16.09 19.20
N ALA A 76 -12.67 16.59 20.39
CA ALA A 76 -11.90 17.65 21.06
C ALA A 76 -10.49 17.16 21.42
N PHE A 77 -10.39 15.94 21.96
CA PHE A 77 -9.10 15.31 22.29
C PHE A 77 -8.22 15.13 21.04
N ALA A 78 -8.74 14.55 19.96
CA ALA A 78 -8.01 14.39 18.70
C ALA A 78 -7.54 15.72 18.13
N ARG A 79 -8.37 16.78 18.20
CA ARG A 79 -7.96 18.14 17.81
C ARG A 79 -6.80 18.67 18.67
N ARG A 80 -6.84 18.44 19.99
CA ARG A 80 -5.78 18.85 20.93
C ARG A 80 -4.46 18.14 20.61
N ILE A 81 -4.49 16.82 20.48
CA ILE A 81 -3.31 16.01 20.13
C ILE A 81 -2.72 16.46 18.80
N ARG A 82 -3.54 16.65 17.77
CA ARG A 82 -3.09 17.15 16.46
C ARG A 82 -2.36 18.48 16.56
N ARG A 83 -2.93 19.47 17.26
CA ARG A 83 -2.32 20.79 17.44
C ARG A 83 -1.01 20.71 18.23
N ARG A 84 -0.98 19.88 19.28
CA ARG A 84 0.22 19.65 20.11
C ARG A 84 1.35 19.04 19.27
N SER A 85 1.08 17.96 18.53
CA SER A 85 2.10 17.31 17.71
C SER A 85 2.59 18.18 16.55
N GLN A 86 1.72 19.01 15.97
CA GLN A 86 2.14 20.05 15.00
C GLN A 86 3.12 21.04 15.63
N ARG A 87 2.79 21.59 16.80
CA ARG A 87 3.64 22.55 17.52
C ARG A 87 4.98 21.92 17.90
N GLU A 88 4.98 20.75 18.52
CA GLU A 88 6.20 20.06 18.98
C GLU A 88 7.11 19.71 17.80
N SER A 89 6.55 19.21 16.70
CA SER A 89 7.32 18.94 15.48
C SER A 89 7.90 20.21 14.87
N TRP A 90 7.18 21.34 14.93
CA TRP A 90 7.67 22.61 14.40
C TRP A 90 8.81 23.18 15.25
N ILE A 91 8.65 23.17 16.58
CA ILE A 91 9.70 23.54 17.53
C ILE A 91 10.95 22.70 17.26
N LYS A 92 10.81 21.36 17.20
CA LYS A 92 11.92 20.45 16.90
C LYS A 92 12.59 20.74 15.57
N PHE A 93 11.82 21.11 14.55
CA PHE A 93 12.37 21.49 13.24
C PHE A 93 13.20 22.78 13.33
N VAL A 94 12.63 23.83 13.93
CA VAL A 94 13.30 25.12 14.08
C VAL A 94 14.58 24.98 14.91
N SER A 95 14.56 24.19 15.99
CA SER A 95 15.75 23.90 16.82
C SER A 95 16.88 23.18 16.08
N TYR A 96 16.60 22.52 14.95
CA TYR A 96 17.60 21.83 14.13
C TYR A 96 18.19 22.72 13.01
N ILE A 97 17.66 23.93 12.79
CA ILE A 97 18.17 24.84 11.77
C ILE A 97 19.52 25.38 12.23
N ALA A 98 20.59 24.94 11.56
CA ALA A 98 21.95 25.47 11.73
C ALA A 98 22.39 26.26 10.48
N SER A 99 23.47 27.05 10.60
CA SER A 99 24.07 27.81 9.49
C SER A 99 24.49 26.94 8.30
N SER A 100 24.76 25.65 8.53
CA SER A 100 25.06 24.66 7.49
C SER A 100 23.83 24.10 6.77
N THR A 101 22.62 24.48 7.17
CA THR A 101 21.38 23.97 6.56
C THR A 101 21.12 24.65 5.22
N SER A 102 21.16 23.88 4.13
CA SER A 102 20.89 24.45 2.80
C SER A 102 19.44 24.93 2.66
N SER A 103 19.24 26.00 1.88
CA SER A 103 17.90 26.52 1.54
C SER A 103 17.00 25.44 0.94
N LYS A 104 17.56 24.51 0.15
CA LYS A 104 16.83 23.37 -0.42
C LYS A 104 16.24 22.45 0.66
N GLN A 105 17.02 22.11 1.70
CA GLN A 105 16.57 21.27 2.81
C GLN A 105 15.52 21.99 3.66
N LEU A 106 15.72 23.29 3.90
CA LEU A 106 14.77 24.14 4.62
C LEU A 106 13.41 24.15 3.92
N TRP A 107 13.39 24.53 2.63
CA TRP A 107 12.16 24.59 1.84
C TRP A 107 11.47 23.24 1.70
N LYS A 108 12.23 22.14 1.60
CA LYS A 108 11.66 20.78 1.61
C LYS A 108 10.87 20.49 2.90
N LYS A 109 11.41 20.90 4.05
CA LYS A 109 10.77 20.69 5.36
C LYS A 109 9.57 21.61 5.57
N VAL A 110 9.67 22.88 5.17
CA VAL A 110 8.55 23.85 5.20
C VAL A 110 7.37 23.35 4.37
N LYS A 111 7.62 22.95 3.11
CA LYS A 111 6.60 22.38 2.23
C LYS A 111 5.96 21.12 2.85
N ALA A 112 6.78 20.24 3.43
CA ALA A 112 6.29 19.05 4.10
C ALA A 112 5.43 19.32 5.34
N ALA A 113 5.75 20.37 6.11
CA ALA A 113 4.97 20.80 7.27
C ALA A 113 3.60 21.37 6.87
N ASN A 114 3.56 22.16 5.78
CA ASN A 114 2.36 22.76 5.22
C ASN A 114 1.48 21.79 4.41
N GLY A 115 1.92 20.55 4.21
CA GLY A 115 1.19 19.59 3.40
C GLY A 115 1.32 19.82 1.89
N VAL A 116 2.21 20.71 1.47
CA VAL A 116 2.51 20.97 0.06
C VAL A 116 3.50 19.90 -0.40
N TYR A 117 3.01 18.94 -1.17
CA TYR A 117 3.85 17.86 -1.69
C TYR A 117 3.96 17.95 -3.19
N LYS A 118 5.15 17.60 -3.71
CA LYS A 118 5.27 17.28 -5.11
C LYS A 118 4.36 16.08 -5.38
N GLU A 119 3.44 16.24 -6.32
CA GLU A 119 2.67 15.12 -6.84
C GLU A 119 3.64 14.08 -7.41
N PHE A 120 3.23 12.80 -7.37
CA PHE A 120 4.02 11.77 -8.01
C PHE A 120 4.00 12.06 -9.50
N SER A 121 5.13 12.48 -10.04
CA SER A 121 5.33 12.57 -11.48
C SER A 121 5.49 11.14 -11.98
N ILE A 122 4.68 10.77 -12.98
CA ILE A 122 4.94 9.54 -13.73
C ILE A 122 6.37 9.66 -14.29
N PRO A 123 7.24 8.65 -14.04
CA PRO A 123 8.59 8.68 -14.56
C PRO A 123 8.57 8.61 -16.08
N VAL A 124 9.51 9.31 -16.72
CA VAL A 124 9.72 9.22 -18.17
C VAL A 124 10.24 7.82 -18.50
N LEU A 125 9.58 7.13 -19.43
CA LEU A 125 10.04 5.83 -19.93
C LEU A 125 11.01 6.03 -21.09
N ASN A 126 12.16 5.37 -21.02
CA ASN A 126 13.16 5.39 -22.08
C ASN A 126 13.28 3.99 -22.69
N THR A 127 12.98 3.84 -23.98
CA THR A 127 13.08 2.56 -24.70
C THR A 127 14.35 2.46 -25.57
N GLY A 128 15.39 3.22 -25.23
CA GLY A 128 16.64 3.33 -26.01
C GLY A 128 16.51 4.18 -27.28
N HIS A 129 15.37 4.14 -27.96
CA HIS A 129 15.09 4.89 -29.19
C HIS A 129 14.28 6.18 -28.97
N ALA A 130 13.52 6.25 -27.88
CA ALA A 130 12.66 7.39 -27.56
C ALA A 130 12.40 7.52 -26.05
N SER A 131 12.01 8.73 -25.65
CA SER A 131 11.61 9.07 -24.28
C SER A 131 10.14 9.47 -24.24
N TYR A 132 9.34 8.78 -23.43
CA TYR A 132 7.90 9.01 -23.31
C TYR A 132 7.57 9.64 -21.96
N SER A 133 7.01 10.85 -21.99
CA SER A 133 6.68 11.63 -20.79
C SER A 133 5.17 11.85 -20.59
N SER A 134 4.38 11.73 -21.66
CA SER A 134 2.91 11.80 -21.59
C SER A 134 2.34 10.58 -20.86
N PRO A 135 1.37 10.75 -19.95
CA PRO A 135 0.72 9.62 -19.26
C PRO A 135 0.11 8.59 -20.22
N LEU A 136 -0.47 9.06 -21.34
CA LEU A 136 -1.07 8.19 -22.35
C LEU A 136 0.00 7.34 -23.04
N ASP A 137 1.11 7.97 -23.45
CA ASP A 137 2.19 7.28 -24.15
C ASP A 137 2.87 6.28 -23.22
N VAL A 138 3.12 6.67 -21.96
CA VAL A 138 3.64 5.75 -20.93
C VAL A 138 2.72 4.54 -20.76
N ALA A 139 1.41 4.76 -20.67
CA ALA A 139 0.44 3.66 -20.54
C ALA A 139 0.43 2.75 -21.77
N ASN A 140 0.48 3.31 -22.97
CA ASN A 140 0.51 2.55 -24.22
C ASN A 140 1.79 1.71 -24.34
N ILE A 141 2.95 2.28 -24.03
CA ILE A 141 4.23 1.56 -24.08
C ILE A 141 4.23 0.41 -23.06
N LEU A 142 3.74 0.63 -21.83
CA LEU A 142 3.58 -0.45 -20.85
C LEU A 142 2.63 -1.54 -21.36
N GLY A 143 1.50 -1.16 -21.97
CA GLY A 143 0.55 -2.11 -22.55
C GLY A 143 1.19 -2.95 -23.67
N GLN A 144 1.92 -2.31 -24.57
CA GLN A 144 2.64 -2.97 -25.66
C GLN A 144 3.72 -3.93 -25.14
N THR A 145 4.52 -3.51 -24.16
CA THR A 145 5.55 -4.39 -23.59
C THR A 145 4.94 -5.59 -22.87
N PHE A 146 3.86 -5.41 -22.11
CA PHE A 146 3.15 -6.53 -21.49
C PHE A 146 2.54 -7.47 -22.51
N ALA A 147 1.95 -6.94 -23.59
CA ALA A 147 1.41 -7.75 -24.68
C ALA A 147 2.51 -8.57 -25.38
N GLN A 148 3.67 -7.96 -25.62
CA GLN A 148 4.82 -8.64 -26.23
C GLN A 148 5.37 -9.76 -25.33
N VAL A 149 5.56 -9.48 -24.04
CA VAL A 149 6.03 -10.49 -23.07
C VAL A 149 5.00 -11.61 -22.89
N SER A 150 3.72 -11.32 -23.07
CA SER A 150 2.62 -12.29 -23.00
C SER A 150 2.27 -12.90 -24.36
N ALA A 151 3.03 -12.61 -25.41
CA ALA A 151 2.82 -13.19 -26.72
C ALA A 151 3.16 -14.69 -26.70
N VAL A 152 2.50 -15.45 -27.58
CA VAL A 152 2.71 -16.91 -27.70
C VAL A 152 4.19 -17.24 -27.95
N ASP A 153 4.87 -16.38 -28.70
CA ASP A 153 6.28 -16.53 -29.06
C ASP A 153 7.24 -16.42 -27.85
N SER A 154 6.78 -15.83 -26.74
CA SER A 154 7.55 -15.70 -25.50
C SER A 154 7.38 -16.91 -24.56
N TYR A 155 6.53 -17.88 -24.91
CA TYR A 155 6.25 -19.05 -24.08
C TYR A 155 7.06 -20.29 -24.50
N SER A 156 7.34 -21.17 -23.54
CA SER A 156 7.94 -22.47 -23.86
C SER A 156 6.95 -23.36 -24.61
N PRO A 157 7.41 -24.25 -25.52
CA PRO A 157 6.53 -25.15 -26.25
C PRO A 157 5.62 -26.00 -25.34
N ALA A 158 6.13 -26.40 -24.17
CA ALA A 158 5.37 -27.13 -23.16
C ALA A 158 4.19 -26.31 -22.60
N PHE A 159 4.42 -25.02 -22.31
CA PHE A 159 3.36 -24.14 -21.82
C PHE A 159 2.33 -23.83 -22.90
N VAL A 160 2.76 -23.63 -24.15
CA VAL A 160 1.86 -23.42 -25.30
C VAL A 160 0.90 -24.59 -25.48
N ALA A 161 1.37 -25.83 -25.32
CA ALA A 161 0.53 -27.02 -25.38
C ALA A 161 -0.56 -27.03 -24.28
N ILE A 162 -0.19 -26.65 -23.04
CA ILE A 162 -1.12 -26.53 -21.92
C ILE A 162 -2.16 -25.43 -22.17
N LYS A 163 -1.70 -24.24 -22.59
CA LYS A 163 -2.55 -23.10 -22.93
C LYS A 163 -3.58 -23.47 -23.99
N ASN A 164 -3.15 -24.03 -25.12
CA ASN A 164 -4.03 -24.43 -26.21
C ASN A 164 -5.05 -25.49 -25.79
N ARG A 165 -4.66 -26.42 -24.90
CA ARG A 165 -5.58 -27.41 -24.34
C ARG A 165 -6.64 -26.76 -23.44
N ALA A 166 -6.24 -25.80 -22.60
CA ALA A 166 -7.15 -25.08 -21.72
C ALA A 166 -8.11 -24.16 -22.48
N GLU A 167 -7.62 -23.40 -23.46
CA GLU A 167 -8.44 -22.47 -24.26
C GLU A 167 -9.44 -23.16 -25.19
N ARG A 168 -9.22 -24.45 -25.53
CA ARG A 168 -10.20 -25.28 -26.24
C ARG A 168 -11.40 -25.68 -25.38
N MET A 169 -11.32 -25.56 -24.06
CA MET A 169 -12.44 -25.88 -23.18
C MET A 169 -13.41 -24.68 -23.16
N PRO A 170 -14.63 -24.82 -23.71
CA PRO A 170 -15.60 -23.72 -23.68
C PRO A 170 -16.03 -23.45 -22.23
N LEU A 171 -15.87 -22.20 -21.80
CA LEU A 171 -16.36 -21.74 -20.49
C LEU A 171 -17.86 -21.45 -20.59
N THR A 172 -18.68 -22.18 -19.82
CA THR A 172 -20.11 -21.91 -19.70
C THR A 172 -20.35 -20.84 -18.64
N PHE A 173 -20.56 -19.61 -19.06
CA PHE A 173 -20.92 -18.49 -18.15
C PHE A 173 -22.41 -18.42 -17.82
N SER A 174 -23.22 -19.30 -18.41
CA SER A 174 -24.65 -19.42 -18.14
C SER A 174 -24.89 -20.05 -16.76
N SER A 175 -25.08 -19.20 -15.77
CA SER A 175 -25.58 -19.55 -14.44
C SER A 175 -26.96 -18.93 -14.23
N ARG A 176 -27.92 -19.71 -13.70
CA ARG A 176 -29.20 -19.17 -13.17
C ARG A 176 -29.06 -18.66 -11.73
N GLN A 177 -27.92 -18.89 -11.11
CA GLN A 177 -27.62 -18.43 -9.76
C GLN A 177 -27.01 -17.03 -9.82
N SER A 178 -27.63 -16.10 -9.08
CA SER A 178 -27.09 -14.78 -8.82
C SER A 178 -25.95 -14.90 -7.80
N PHE A 179 -24.71 -14.81 -8.26
CA PHE A 179 -23.55 -14.74 -7.37
C PHE A 179 -23.34 -13.28 -6.92
N PRO A 180 -23.16 -13.01 -5.62
CA PRO A 180 -22.82 -11.68 -5.15
C PRO A 180 -21.46 -11.27 -5.71
N TYR A 181 -21.39 -10.07 -6.30
CA TYR A 181 -20.13 -9.46 -6.70
C TYR A 181 -19.42 -8.99 -5.42
N ASN A 182 -18.19 -9.47 -5.19
CA ASN A 182 -17.35 -9.00 -4.08
C ASN A 182 -16.83 -7.58 -4.33
#